data_AF-A0A512DK24-F1
#
_entry.id   AF-A0A512DK24-F1
#
_cell.length_a   1.000
_cell.length_b   1.000
_cell.length_c   1.000
_cell.angle_alpha   90.00
_cell.angle_beta   90.00
_cell.angle_gamma   90.00
#
_symmetry.space_group_name_H-M   'P 1'
#
loop_
_entity.id
_entity.type
_entity.pdbx_description
1 polymer ?
#
loop_
_entity_poly.entity_id
_entity_poly.type
_entity_poly.pdbx_seq_one_letter_code
_entity_poly.pdbx_strand_id
1 'polypeptide(L)' 'MYRRTTRGKSVETARVLAVSKDSVGITHVRFSVHYERVDTADELRTLALSSFAELFSERVLA' A
#
# COMPACT_ATOMS: atom_id res chain seq x y z
N MET A 1 -4.15 -6.39 6.49
CA MET A 1 -4.13 -5.54 5.28
C MET A 1 -4.12 -4.08 5.73
N TYR A 2 -3.88 -3.13 4.84
CA TYR A 2 -3.93 -1.71 5.17
C TYR A 2 -4.83 -0.96 4.20
N ARG A 3 -5.48 0.11 4.66
CA ARG A 3 -6.44 0.88 3.87
C ARG A 3 -6.08 2.36 3.86
N ARG A 4 -6.44 3.02 2.77
CA ARG A 4 -6.51 4.48 2.72
C ARG A 4 -7.74 4.94 1.96
N THR A 5 -8.29 6.07 2.40
CA THR A 5 -9.34 6.78 1.67
C THR A 5 -8.73 8.04 1.07
N THR A 6 -8.75 8.15 -0.25
CA THR A 6 -8.23 9.33 -0.94
C THR A 6 -9.26 10.47 -0.95
N ARG A 7 -8.83 11.72 -1.21
CA ARG A 7 -9.71 12.90 -1.28
C ARG A 7 -10.87 12.75 -2.29
N GLY A 8 -10.71 11.90 -3.30
CA GLY A 8 -11.76 11.55 -4.27
C GLY A 8 -12.79 10.53 -3.79
N LYS A 9 -12.77 10.13 -2.50
CA LYS A 9 -13.58 9.05 -1.92
C LYS A 9 -13.31 7.66 -2.54
N SER A 10 -12.17 7.49 -3.21
CA SER A 10 -11.70 6.16 -3.63
C SER A 10 -11.01 5.49 -2.46
N VAL A 11 -11.41 4.25 -2.20
CA VAL A 11 -10.79 3.40 -1.19
C VAL A 11 -9.77 2.52 -1.88
N GLU A 12 -8.57 2.51 -1.29
CA GLU A 12 -7.50 1.62 -1.68
C GLU A 12 -7.18 0.65 -0.55
N THR A 13 -7.07 -0.64 -0.87
CA THR A 13 -6.66 -1.68 0.06
C THR A 13 -5.31 -2.24 -0.37
N ALA A 14 -4.30 -2.03 0.47
CA ALA A 14 -2.96 -2.55 0.28
C ALA A 14 -2.77 -3.89 1.00
N ARG A 15 -2.27 -4.89 0.26
CA ARG A 15 -1.76 -6.15 0.81
C ARG A 15 -0.25 -6.17 0.70
N VAL A 16 0.44 -6.13 1.83
CA VAL A 16 1.91 -6.24 1.88
C VAL A 16 2.33 -7.62 1.39
N LEU A 17 3.27 -7.64 0.45
CA LEU A 17 3.83 -8.84 -0.16
C LEU A 17 5.25 -9.12 0.34
N ALA A 18 6.06 -8.08 0.50
CA ALA A 18 7.43 -8.20 0.99
C ALA A 18 7.91 -6.89 1.62
N VAL A 19 8.88 -7.01 2.52
CA VAL A 19 9.63 -5.89 3.08
C VAL A 19 11.11 -6.19 2.91
N SER A 20 11.87 -5.26 2.32
CA SER A 20 13.30 -5.44 2.02
C SER A 20 14.05 -4.13 2.15
N LYS A 21 15.35 -4.18 2.44
CA LYS A 21 16.23 -3.01 2.39
C LYS A 21 16.96 -2.93 1.05
N ASP A 22 17.15 -1.72 0.54
CA ASP A 22 18.02 -1.50 -0.62
C ASP A 22 19.51 -1.41 -0.22
N SER A 23 20.38 -1.18 -1.20
CA SER A 23 21.84 -1.12 -1.02
C SER A 23 22.30 0.06 -0.15
N VAL A 24 21.45 1.07 0.07
CA VAL A 24 21.75 2.23 0.93
C VAL A 24 21.02 2.19 2.27
N GLY A 25 20.33 1.07 2.56
CA GLY A 25 19.73 0.77 3.85
C GLY A 25 18.29 1.26 4.02
N ILE A 26 17.65 1.81 2.98
CA ILE A 26 16.25 2.26 3.05
C ILE A 26 15.34 1.04 3.00
N THR A 27 14.41 0.95 3.97
CA THR A 27 13.41 -0.11 4.00
C THR A 27 12.28 0.21 3.03
N HIS A 28 12.02 -0.71 2.11
CA HIS A 28 10.94 -0.65 1.11
C HIS A 28 9.88 -1.72 1.40
N VAL A 29 8.63 -1.38 1.12
CA VAL A 29 7.46 -2.24 1.22
C VAL A 29 6.94 -2.48 -0.19
N ARG A 30 6.93 -3.74 -0.62
CA ARG A 30 6.25 -4.18 -1.85
C ARG A 30 4.85 -4.66 -1.50
N PHE A 31 3.84 -4.18 -2.20
CA PHE A 31 2.43 -4.49 -1.92
C PHE A 31 1.60 -4.55 -3.21
N SER A 32 0.49 -5.29 -3.18
CA SER A 32 -0.58 -5.14 -4.17
C SER A 32 -1.62 -4.15 -3.64
N VAL A 33 -2.20 -3.33 -4.51
CA VAL A 33 -3.27 -2.40 -4.18
C VAL A 33 -4.51 -2.68 -5.02
N HIS A 34 -5.63 -2.78 -4.33
CA HIS A 34 -6.96 -2.93 -4.92
C HIS A 34 -7.77 -1.64 -4.77
N TYR A 35 -8.58 -1.30 -5.77
CA TYR A 35 -9.43 -0.10 -5.81
C TYR A 35 -10.92 -0.49 -5.77
N GLU A 36 -11.65 -0.16 -4.71
CA GLU A 36 -13.04 -0.62 -4.53
C GLU A 36 -14.04 -0.15 -5.62
N ARG A 37 -13.77 0.99 -6.28
CA ARG A 37 -14.74 1.66 -7.18
C ARG A 37 -14.41 1.56 -8.65
N VAL A 38 -13.32 0.90 -8.99
CA VAL A 38 -12.85 0.78 -10.36
C VAL A 38 -12.60 -0.69 -10.60
N ASP A 39 -13.22 -1.25 -11.65
CA ASP A 39 -12.97 -2.62 -12.10
C ASP A 39 -11.59 -2.71 -12.78
N THR A 40 -10.57 -2.41 -11.98
CA THR A 40 -9.16 -2.41 -12.37
C THR A 40 -8.48 -3.56 -11.66
N ALA A 41 -7.63 -4.27 -12.40
CA ALA A 41 -6.75 -5.25 -11.83
C ALA A 41 -5.90 -4.65 -10.71
N ASP A 42 -5.57 -5.48 -9.71
CA ASP A 42 -4.65 -5.11 -8.64
C ASP A 42 -3.32 -4.62 -9.21
N GLU A 43 -2.85 -3.48 -8.72
CA GLU A 43 -1.57 -2.91 -9.13
C GLU A 43 -0.47 -3.32 -8.14
N LEU A 44 0.72 -3.65 -8.64
CA LEU A 44 1.90 -3.88 -7.80
C LEU A 44 2.70 -2.60 -7.62
N ARG A 45 2.95 -2.23 -6.37
CA ARG A 45 3.69 -1.02 -6.01
C ARG A 45 4.78 -1.31 -4.98
N THR A 46 5.80 -0.45 -4.98
CA THR A 46 6.84 -0.41 -3.97
C THR A 46 6.98 1.01 -3.45
N LEU A 47 7.04 1.18 -2.13
CA LEU A 47 7.27 2.46 -1.47
C LEU A 47 8.30 2.30 -0.36
N ALA A 48 9.00 3.37 -0.01
CA ALA A 48 9.71 3.44 1.26
C ALA A 48 8.73 3.23 2.42
N LEU A 49 9.19 2.60 3.50
CA LEU A 49 8.37 2.25 4.66
C LEU A 49 7.69 3.47 5.28
N SER A 50 8.39 4.61 5.37
CA SER A 50 7.83 5.87 5.88
C SER A 50 6.64 6.33 5.03
N SER A 51 6.81 6.42 3.72
CA SER A 51 5.75 6.81 2.79
C SER A 51 4.58 5.81 2.79
N PHE A 52 4.86 4.51 2.92
CA PHE A 52 3.80 3.51 3.06
C PHE A 52 2.98 3.75 4.34
N ALA A 53 3.63 3.94 5.48
CA ALA A 53 2.97 4.17 6.76
C ALA A 53 2.18 5.48 6.82
N GLU A 54 2.66 6.53 6.15
CA GLU A 54 1.93 7.80 5.99
C GLU A 54 0.65 7.64 5.18
N LEU A 55 0.71 6.86 4.09
CA LEU A 55 -0.42 6.69 3.18
C LEU A 55 -1.44 5.67 3.67
N PHE A 56 -0.98 4.57 4.27
CA PHE A 56 -1.77 3.40 4.64
C PHE A 56 -1.71 3.16 6.15
N SER A 57 -2.19 4.13 6.92
CA SER A 57 -2.14 4.11 8.39
C SER A 57 -3.26 3.28 9.04
N GLU A 58 -4.35 3.01 8.32
CA GLU A 58 -5.46 2.20 8.82
C GLU A 58 -5.16 0.71 8.61
N ARG A 59 -4.96 -0.03 9.70
CA ARG A 59 -4.86 -1.49 9.64
C ARG A 59 -6.24 -2.11 9.58
N VAL A 60 -6.48 -2.94 8.58
CA VAL A 60 -7.72 -3.71 8.44
C VAL A 60 -7.45 -5.17 8.76
N LEU A 61 -8.30 -5.73 9.62
CA LEU A 61 -8.35 -7.17 9.88
C LEU A 61 -8.93 -7.86 8.65
N ALA A 62 -8.29 -8.97 8.25
CA ALA A 62 -8.76 -9.84 7.19
C ALA A 62 -9.60 -10.95 7.79
#